data_AF-A0A8X6YL48-F1
#
_entry.id   AF-A0A8X6YL48-F1
#
_cell.length_a   1.000
_cell.length_b   1.000
_cell.length_c   1.000
_cell.angle_alpha   90.00
_cell.angle_beta   90.00
_cell.angle_gamma   90.00
#
_symmetry.space_group_name_H-M   'P 1'
#
loop_
_entity.id
_entity.type
_entity.pdbx_description
1 polymer ?
#
loop_
_entity_poly.entity_id
_entity_poly.type
_entity_poly.pdbx_seq_one_letter_code
_entity_poly.pdbx_strand_id
1 'polypeptide(L)'
;MDNRRRELSKVFEVHIEKNGKTRLAGIEGYFAHAIFTEMNIYYDVVFPEDHEFGRELNNGSWTGIVGMVQRGEADLAIGTLQTNEDRFRAVDFSFPYTTDGMTFVVLKSSEWSKAFGFLELFDLTTWMLLICIFLLATVIFFTMLKGTTSYFEVFHNLFGSMLRQPLIFHVDSPENRLLTGTWLLFSCIMSSVFSGALLSFLATPSNVEVVKNFKELSEAVEKGTQRAYSVKGTLSVPIY
;
A
#
# COMPACT_ATOMS: atom_id res chain seq x y z
N MET A 1 1.64 12.87 -18.88
CA MET A 1 1.72 13.51 -17.54
C MET A 1 0.31 13.85 -17.12
N ASP A 2 -0.08 13.35 -15.95
CA ASP A 2 -1.40 12.81 -15.63
C ASP A 2 -2.46 13.88 -15.24
N ASN A 3 -3.61 13.87 -15.91
CA ASN A 3 -4.79 14.70 -15.61
C ASN A 3 -5.40 14.41 -14.22
N ARG A 4 -5.01 13.30 -13.56
CA ARG A 4 -5.51 12.90 -12.24
C ARG A 4 -5.04 13.74 -11.05
N ARG A 5 -4.02 14.62 -11.22
CA ARG A 5 -3.61 15.52 -10.12
C ARG A 5 -4.58 16.69 -9.86
N ARG A 6 -5.52 16.97 -10.77
CA ARG A 6 -6.45 18.11 -10.64
C ARG A 6 -7.67 17.85 -9.75
N GLU A 7 -7.93 16.60 -9.35
CA GLU A 7 -9.14 16.28 -8.56
C GLU A 7 -8.97 16.47 -7.04
N LEU A 8 -7.74 16.68 -6.55
CA LEU A 8 -7.42 16.58 -5.13
C LEU A 8 -7.45 17.89 -4.30
N SER A 9 -7.99 19.00 -4.82
CA SER A 9 -8.33 20.12 -3.92
C SER A 9 -9.56 20.92 -4.39
N LYS A 10 -10.75 20.29 -4.29
CA LYS A 10 -12.04 20.98 -4.42
C LYS A 10 -12.62 21.43 -3.06
N VAL A 11 -11.76 21.66 -2.07
CA VAL A 11 -12.18 22.02 -0.72
C VAL A 11 -12.62 23.49 -0.69
N PHE A 12 -11.77 24.39 -1.18
CA PHE A 12 -12.09 25.80 -1.36
C PHE A 12 -11.53 26.28 -2.69
N GLU A 13 -12.39 26.83 -3.54
CA GLU A 13 -12.06 27.36 -4.85
C GLU A 13 -12.65 28.74 -5.00
N VAL A 14 -11.95 29.58 -5.75
CA VAL A 14 -12.41 30.94 -6.04
C VAL A 14 -12.33 31.17 -7.54
N HIS A 15 -13.50 31.39 -8.13
CA HIS A 15 -13.66 31.65 -9.57
C HIS A 15 -13.94 33.13 -9.77
N ILE A 16 -13.08 33.83 -10.50
CA ILE A 16 -13.30 35.23 -10.86
C ILE A 16 -14.06 35.25 -12.18
N GLU A 17 -15.31 35.71 -12.16
CA GLU A 17 -16.14 35.84 -13.34
C GLU A 17 -15.68 37.03 -14.21
N LYS A 18 -16.00 37.01 -15.51
CA LYS A 18 -15.60 38.06 -16.48
C LYS A 18 -16.12 39.46 -16.16
N ASN A 19 -17.11 39.56 -15.27
CA ASN A 19 -17.69 40.78 -14.74
C ASN A 19 -16.91 41.35 -13.53
N GLY A 20 -15.80 40.70 -13.11
CA GLY A 20 -15.02 41.06 -11.92
C GLY A 20 -15.60 40.51 -10.61
N LYS A 21 -16.69 39.75 -10.66
CA LYS A 21 -17.34 39.19 -9.47
C LYS A 21 -16.66 37.88 -9.04
N THR A 22 -16.38 37.77 -7.76
CA THR A 22 -15.75 36.59 -7.17
C THR A 22 -16.80 35.58 -6.74
N ARG A 23 -16.72 34.35 -7.26
CA ARG A 23 -17.59 33.23 -6.90
C ARG A 23 -16.81 32.20 -6.09
N LEU A 24 -17.28 31.92 -4.89
CA LEU A 24 -16.78 30.84 -4.05
C LEU A 24 -17.32 29.50 -4.55
N ALA A 25 -16.45 28.50 -4.63
CA ALA A 25 -16.78 27.12 -5.01
C ALA A 25 -15.97 26.14 -4.14
N GLY A 26 -16.22 24.84 -4.34
CA GLY A 26 -15.76 23.82 -3.42
C GLY A 26 -16.65 23.74 -2.18
N ILE A 27 -16.42 22.73 -1.34
CA ILE A 27 -17.28 22.43 -0.18
C ILE A 27 -17.34 23.64 0.77
N GLU A 28 -16.19 24.17 1.16
CA GLU A 28 -16.07 25.31 2.07
C GLU A 28 -16.55 26.61 1.42
N GLY A 29 -16.34 26.77 0.10
CA GLY A 29 -16.79 27.95 -0.63
C GLY A 29 -18.31 28.02 -0.74
N TYR A 30 -18.97 26.89 -1.00
CA TYR A 30 -20.43 26.80 -1.00
C TYR A 30 -21.03 27.00 0.39
N PHE A 31 -20.38 26.46 1.42
CA PHE A 31 -20.78 26.65 2.81
C PHE A 31 -20.74 28.14 3.20
N ALA A 32 -19.62 28.81 2.94
CA ALA A 32 -19.47 30.24 3.18
C ALA A 32 -20.49 31.08 2.41
N HIS A 33 -20.68 30.78 1.11
CA HIS A 33 -21.63 31.49 0.27
C HIS A 33 -23.07 31.36 0.80
N ALA A 34 -23.46 30.17 1.28
CA ALA A 34 -24.77 29.95 1.88
C ALA A 34 -24.96 30.79 3.14
N ILE A 35 -23.98 30.79 4.07
CA ILE A 35 -24.03 31.59 5.30
C ILE A 35 -24.14 33.08 4.99
N PHE A 36 -23.29 33.62 4.12
CA PHE A 36 -23.30 35.05 3.82
C PHE A 36 -24.56 35.50 3.09
N THR A 37 -25.13 34.63 2.26
CA THR A 37 -26.41 34.89 1.59
C THR A 37 -27.55 34.97 2.59
N GLU A 38 -27.64 34.00 3.52
CA GLU A 38 -28.66 34.01 4.57
C GLU A 38 -28.51 35.20 5.54
N MET A 39 -27.27 35.61 5.81
CA MET A 39 -26.98 36.78 6.65
C MET A 39 -27.10 38.13 5.90
N ASN A 40 -27.33 38.10 4.57
CA ASN A 40 -27.36 39.29 3.70
C ASN A 40 -26.09 40.16 3.82
N ILE A 41 -24.91 39.52 3.83
CA ILE A 41 -23.59 40.15 3.94
C ILE A 41 -22.90 40.18 2.57
N TYR A 42 -22.33 41.34 2.22
CA TYR A 42 -21.41 41.46 1.09
C TYR A 42 -19.99 41.16 1.54
N TYR A 43 -19.23 40.44 0.71
CA TYR A 43 -17.87 40.03 1.04
C TYR A 43 -16.94 40.24 -0.15
N ASP A 44 -15.69 40.60 0.17
CA ASP A 44 -14.56 40.57 -0.75
C ASP A 44 -13.57 39.50 -0.29
N VAL A 45 -13.01 38.77 -1.25
CA VAL A 45 -12.11 37.64 -0.96
C VAL A 45 -10.66 38.08 -1.11
N VAL A 46 -9.90 37.91 -0.04
CA VAL A 46 -8.46 38.17 0.01
C VAL A 46 -7.71 36.89 0.35
N PHE A 47 -6.46 36.77 -0.11
CA PHE A 47 -5.61 35.62 0.15
C PHE A 47 -4.31 36.08 0.82
N PRO A 48 -3.76 35.29 1.77
CA PRO A 48 -2.46 35.59 2.35
C PRO A 48 -1.35 35.38 1.32
N GLU A 49 -0.35 36.27 1.31
CA GLU A 49 0.80 36.19 0.39
C GLU A 49 1.67 34.94 0.61
N ASP A 50 1.73 34.46 1.86
CA ASP A 50 2.52 33.29 2.24
C ASP A 50 1.81 31.95 1.98
N HIS A 51 0.52 32.00 1.62
CA HIS A 51 -0.34 30.82 1.43
C HIS A 51 -0.38 29.85 2.63
N GLU A 52 -0.11 30.33 3.85
CA GLU A 52 -0.15 29.53 5.07
C GLU A 52 -1.54 29.59 5.73
N PHE A 53 -1.89 28.56 6.52
CA PHE A 53 -3.08 28.62 7.39
C PHE A 53 -2.84 29.51 8.61
N GLY A 54 -1.66 29.37 9.20
CA GLY A 54 -1.18 30.27 10.22
C GLY A 54 -0.39 29.55 11.29
N ARG A 55 0.82 30.05 11.50
CA ARG A 55 1.78 29.61 12.48
C ARG A 55 2.28 30.82 13.27
N GLU A 56 2.45 30.62 14.55
CA GLU A 56 3.05 31.62 15.43
C GLU A 56 4.54 31.82 15.10
N LEU A 57 4.94 33.07 14.99
CA LEU A 57 6.33 33.48 14.87
C LEU A 57 6.89 33.84 16.25
N ASN A 58 8.21 33.83 16.41
CA ASN A 58 8.88 34.10 17.69
C ASN A 58 8.56 35.50 18.28
N ASN A 59 8.03 36.42 17.47
CA ASN A 59 7.61 37.75 17.89
C ASN A 59 6.13 37.81 18.32
N GLY A 60 5.43 36.67 18.39
CA GLY A 60 4.00 36.58 18.72
C GLY A 60 3.04 36.95 17.58
N SER A 61 3.58 37.31 16.40
CA SER A 61 2.77 37.53 15.20
C SER A 61 2.47 36.21 14.50
N TRP A 62 1.34 36.15 13.79
CA TRP A 62 0.94 34.96 13.05
C TRP A 62 1.10 35.14 11.54
N THR A 63 1.45 34.04 10.85
CA THR A 63 1.42 33.95 9.38
C THR A 63 0.02 33.61 8.87
N GLY A 64 -0.18 33.59 7.55
CA GLY A 64 -1.36 33.01 6.93
C GLY A 64 -2.69 33.70 7.23
N ILE A 65 -3.78 32.96 7.04
CA ILE A 65 -5.14 33.48 7.27
C ILE A 65 -5.38 33.87 8.74
N VAL A 66 -4.77 33.18 9.71
CA VAL A 66 -4.83 33.57 11.14
C VAL A 66 -4.16 34.93 11.35
N GLY A 67 -2.98 35.14 10.74
CA GLY A 67 -2.24 36.39 10.84
C GLY A 67 -2.96 37.59 10.24
N MET A 68 -3.62 37.41 9.10
CA MET A 68 -4.41 38.47 8.47
C MET A 68 -5.54 38.95 9.38
N VAL A 69 -6.26 38.03 10.02
CA VAL A 69 -7.33 38.39 10.98
C VAL A 69 -6.73 39.04 12.23
N GLN A 70 -5.64 38.49 12.77
CA GLN A 70 -4.96 39.05 13.95
C GLN A 70 -4.51 40.51 13.72
N ARG A 71 -4.03 40.84 12.52
CA ARG A 71 -3.56 42.19 12.15
C ARG A 71 -4.67 43.13 11.66
N GLY A 72 -5.91 42.65 11.55
CA GLY A 72 -7.04 43.44 11.02
C GLY A 72 -6.96 43.68 9.50
N GLU A 73 -6.21 42.85 8.77
CA GLU A 73 -6.13 42.87 7.31
C GLU A 73 -7.33 42.16 6.66
N ALA A 74 -8.02 41.29 7.42
CA ALA A 74 -9.24 40.60 7.03
C ALA A 74 -10.21 40.50 8.21
N ASP A 75 -11.51 40.63 7.95
CA ASP A 75 -12.54 40.57 8.99
C ASP A 75 -12.89 39.12 9.42
N LEU A 76 -12.71 38.16 8.51
CA LEU A 76 -13.01 36.75 8.75
C LEU A 76 -12.05 35.85 7.96
N ALA A 77 -11.60 34.76 8.59
CA ALA A 77 -10.91 33.69 7.92
C ALA A 77 -11.86 32.49 7.71
N ILE A 78 -11.97 32.02 6.47
CA ILE A 78 -12.67 30.78 6.12
C ILE A 78 -11.66 29.79 5.56
N GLY A 79 -11.72 28.57 6.05
CA GLY A 79 -10.96 27.44 5.54
C GLY A 79 -11.02 26.28 6.52
N THR A 80 -10.47 25.13 6.11
CA THR A 80 -10.32 23.96 6.97
C THR A 80 -9.22 24.20 8.01
N LEU A 81 -9.51 25.07 8.98
CA LEU A 81 -8.59 25.50 10.01
C LEU A 81 -8.85 24.68 11.28
N GLN A 82 -7.84 23.93 11.71
CA GLN A 82 -7.90 23.21 12.97
C GLN A 82 -7.89 24.20 14.14
N THR A 83 -8.87 24.03 15.04
CA THR A 83 -8.91 24.71 16.34
C THR A 83 -7.85 24.11 17.27
N ASN A 84 -6.99 24.97 17.81
CA ASN A 84 -5.99 24.60 18.82
C ASN A 84 -5.80 25.75 19.81
N GLU A 85 -5.19 25.46 20.96
CA GLU A 85 -5.04 26.45 22.03
C GLU A 85 -4.23 27.68 21.59
N ASP A 86 -3.16 27.48 20.82
CA ASP A 86 -2.30 28.58 20.36
C ASP A 86 -3.07 29.55 19.44
N ARG A 87 -3.86 29.03 18.49
CA ARG A 87 -4.69 29.84 17.59
C ARG A 87 -5.83 30.52 18.33
N PHE A 88 -6.41 29.88 19.35
CA PHE A 88 -7.43 30.49 20.21
C PHE A 88 -6.91 31.71 20.98
N ARG A 89 -5.59 31.82 21.21
CA ARG A 89 -4.99 33.03 21.80
C ARG A 89 -4.84 34.18 20.79
N ALA A 90 -4.85 33.87 19.49
CA ALA A 90 -4.64 34.83 18.42
C ALA A 90 -5.95 35.36 17.82
N VAL A 91 -6.96 34.49 17.69
CA VAL A 91 -8.26 34.81 17.07
C VAL A 91 -9.40 34.04 17.75
N ASP A 92 -10.61 34.60 17.69
CA ASP A 92 -11.83 33.92 18.11
C ASP A 92 -12.33 32.97 17.01
N PHE A 93 -12.84 31.79 17.41
CA PHE A 93 -13.41 30.79 16.51
C PHE A 93 -14.92 30.68 16.67
N SER A 94 -15.61 30.30 15.59
CA SER A 94 -16.98 29.82 15.66
C SER A 94 -17.05 28.45 16.36
N PHE A 95 -18.28 28.00 16.62
CA PHE A 95 -18.48 26.58 16.90
C PHE A 95 -17.97 25.72 15.73
N PRO A 96 -17.29 24.60 16.00
CA PRO A 96 -16.82 23.71 14.95
C PRO A 96 -18.03 23.09 14.22
N TYR A 97 -18.02 23.17 12.89
CA TYR A 97 -19.07 22.62 12.03
C TYR A 97 -18.70 21.26 11.41
N THR A 98 -17.44 20.84 11.56
CA THR A 98 -16.94 19.53 11.13
C THR A 98 -15.88 19.02 12.11
N THR A 99 -15.64 17.71 12.11
CA THR A 99 -14.59 17.07 12.90
C THR A 99 -13.86 16.07 12.01
N ASP A 100 -12.54 16.18 11.97
CA ASP A 100 -11.68 15.28 11.22
C ASP A 100 -10.49 14.84 12.08
N GLY A 101 -9.94 13.66 11.79
CA GLY A 101 -8.80 13.08 12.48
C GLY A 101 -7.50 13.35 11.75
N MET A 102 -6.41 13.51 12.49
CA MET A 102 -5.07 13.53 11.87
C MET A 102 -4.71 12.13 11.37
N THR A 103 -4.35 12.05 10.10
CA THR A 103 -3.81 10.85 9.46
C THR A 103 -2.60 11.22 8.62
N PHE A 104 -1.86 10.21 8.16
CA PHE A 104 -0.73 10.40 7.26
C PHE A 104 -0.89 9.45 6.07
N VAL A 105 -0.25 9.82 4.96
CA VAL A 105 -0.25 9.03 3.74
C VAL A 105 1.17 8.55 3.47
N VAL A 106 1.29 7.26 3.20
CA VAL A 106 2.54 6.60 2.79
C VAL A 106 2.42 6.11 1.36
N LEU A 107 3.56 6.05 0.68
CA LEU A 107 3.60 5.44 -0.65
C LEU A 107 3.25 3.96 -0.52
N LYS A 108 2.35 3.49 -1.39
CA LYS A 108 2.09 2.06 -1.53
C LYS A 108 3.40 1.40 -1.98
N SER A 109 3.85 0.43 -1.20
CA SER A 109 4.99 -0.40 -1.59
C SER A 109 4.66 -1.19 -2.86
N SER A 110 5.63 -1.29 -3.76
CA SER A 110 5.51 -2.17 -4.93
C SER A 110 5.54 -3.61 -4.45
N GLU A 111 4.49 -4.37 -4.71
CA GLU A 111 4.51 -5.82 -4.52
C GLU A 111 5.52 -6.42 -5.51
N TRP A 112 6.46 -7.21 -5.01
CA TRP A 112 7.31 -8.02 -5.88
C TRP A 112 6.43 -8.99 -6.66
N SER A 113 6.72 -9.18 -7.95
CA SER A 113 5.99 -10.12 -8.79
C SER A 113 6.06 -11.52 -8.19
N LYS A 114 4.92 -12.05 -7.74
CA LYS A 114 4.79 -13.44 -7.25
C LYS A 114 5.04 -14.49 -8.33
N ALA A 115 5.36 -14.10 -9.57
CA ALA A 115 5.53 -15.00 -10.71
C ALA A 115 6.57 -16.11 -10.46
N PHE A 116 7.63 -15.84 -9.70
CA PHE A 116 8.65 -16.82 -9.33
C PHE A 116 8.56 -17.30 -7.87
N GLY A 117 7.56 -16.86 -7.12
CA GLY A 117 7.40 -17.20 -5.71
C GLY A 117 7.20 -18.70 -5.46
N PHE A 118 6.83 -19.48 -6.49
CA PHE A 118 6.79 -20.93 -6.39
C PHE A 118 8.17 -21.58 -6.14
N LEU A 119 9.27 -20.91 -6.50
CA LEU A 119 10.63 -21.38 -6.20
C LEU A 119 11.00 -21.18 -4.72
N GLU A 120 10.38 -20.19 -4.06
CA GLU A 120 10.57 -19.90 -2.63
C GLU A 120 9.81 -20.88 -1.72
N LEU A 121 8.96 -21.74 -2.27
CA LEU A 121 8.19 -22.72 -1.49
C LEU A 121 9.08 -23.75 -0.79
N PHE A 122 10.27 -24.00 -1.34
CA PHE A 122 11.25 -24.92 -0.78
C PHE A 122 12.63 -24.26 -0.76
N ASP A 123 13.38 -24.50 0.31
CA ASP A 123 14.78 -24.10 0.38
C ASP A 123 15.61 -24.80 -0.71
N LEU A 124 16.71 -24.16 -1.11
CA LEU A 124 17.64 -24.70 -2.11
C LEU A 124 18.07 -26.13 -1.78
N THR A 125 18.33 -26.43 -0.50
CA THR A 125 18.68 -27.78 -0.03
C THR A 125 17.59 -28.80 -0.38
N THR A 126 16.33 -28.46 -0.16
CA THR A 126 15.19 -29.33 -0.46
C THR A 126 15.04 -29.54 -1.96
N TRP A 127 15.21 -28.49 -2.77
CA TRP A 127 15.24 -28.62 -4.23
C TRP A 127 16.31 -29.58 -4.72
N MET A 128 17.53 -29.46 -4.18
CA MET A 128 18.64 -30.34 -4.54
C MET A 128 18.35 -31.79 -4.15
N LEU A 129 17.78 -32.03 -2.96
CA LEU A 129 17.38 -33.37 -2.52
C LEU A 129 16.31 -33.99 -3.42
N LEU A 130 15.30 -33.21 -3.83
CA LEU A 130 14.25 -33.68 -4.75
C LEU A 130 14.83 -34.10 -6.11
N ILE A 131 15.75 -33.31 -6.66
CA ILE A 131 16.46 -33.64 -7.90
C ILE A 131 17.28 -34.93 -7.71
N CYS A 132 18.01 -35.07 -6.60
CA CYS A 132 18.79 -36.27 -6.31
C CYS A 132 17.91 -37.52 -6.20
N ILE A 133 16.79 -37.45 -5.46
CA ILE A 133 15.84 -38.56 -5.31
C ILE A 133 15.24 -38.95 -6.67
N PHE A 134 14.90 -37.97 -7.50
CA PHE A 134 14.33 -38.21 -8.82
C PHE A 134 15.33 -38.88 -9.78
N LEU A 135 16.57 -38.42 -9.81
CA LEU A 135 17.64 -39.05 -10.61
C LEU A 135 17.94 -40.47 -10.12
N LEU A 136 18.01 -40.66 -8.79
CA LEU A 136 18.20 -41.99 -8.20
C LEU A 136 17.06 -42.93 -8.56
N ALA A 137 15.81 -42.48 -8.45
CA ALA A 137 14.65 -43.25 -8.87
C ALA A 137 14.75 -43.64 -10.35
N THR A 138 15.14 -42.72 -11.23
CA THR A 138 15.33 -43.01 -12.66
C THR A 138 16.33 -44.14 -12.90
N VAL A 139 17.46 -44.13 -12.20
CA VAL A 139 18.47 -45.21 -12.30
C VAL A 139 17.91 -46.53 -11.77
N ILE A 140 17.24 -46.54 -10.62
CA ILE A 140 16.67 -47.75 -10.03
C ILE A 140 15.62 -48.36 -10.97
N PHE A 141 14.68 -47.57 -11.50
CA PHE A 141 13.66 -48.05 -12.43
C PHE A 141 14.25 -48.54 -13.76
N PHE A 142 15.32 -47.89 -14.26
CA PHE A 142 16.02 -48.36 -15.45
C PHE A 142 16.64 -49.76 -15.22
N THR A 143 17.27 -49.98 -14.07
CA THR A 143 17.80 -51.32 -13.71
C THR A 143 16.70 -52.36 -13.49
N MET A 144 15.59 -51.95 -12.88
CA MET A 144 14.40 -52.78 -12.67
C MET A 144 13.81 -53.30 -13.98
N LEU A 145 13.75 -52.43 -15.00
CA LEU A 145 13.26 -52.76 -16.34
C LEU A 145 14.31 -53.49 -17.20
N LYS A 146 15.47 -53.84 -16.62
CA LYS A 146 16.57 -54.56 -17.28
C LYS A 146 17.03 -53.90 -18.60
N GLY A 147 16.88 -52.59 -18.72
CA GLY A 147 17.21 -51.85 -19.94
C GLY A 147 16.35 -52.19 -21.17
N THR A 148 15.14 -52.73 -20.96
CA THR A 148 14.18 -52.95 -22.06
C THR A 148 13.61 -51.66 -22.65
N THR A 149 13.56 -50.60 -21.83
CA THR A 149 13.12 -49.25 -22.21
C THR A 149 14.30 -48.27 -22.20
N SER A 150 14.19 -47.20 -22.99
CA SER A 150 15.21 -46.15 -23.01
C SER A 150 15.27 -45.40 -21.68
N TYR A 151 16.46 -44.98 -21.25
CA TYR A 151 16.64 -44.15 -20.04
C TYR A 151 15.75 -42.89 -20.07
N PHE A 152 15.65 -42.23 -21.22
CA PHE A 152 14.82 -41.04 -21.40
C PHE A 152 13.33 -41.33 -21.21
N GLU A 153 12.89 -42.50 -21.64
CA GLU A 153 11.49 -42.92 -21.49
C GLU A 153 11.15 -43.20 -20.02
N VAL A 154 12.06 -43.86 -19.28
CA VAL A 154 11.96 -44.03 -17.82
C VAL A 154 11.87 -42.68 -17.13
N PHE A 155 12.81 -41.78 -17.41
CA PHE A 155 12.84 -40.43 -16.87
C PHE A 155 11.52 -39.68 -17.12
N HIS A 156 11.05 -39.67 -18.38
CA HIS A 156 9.84 -38.94 -18.77
C HIS A 156 8.58 -39.50 -18.11
N ASN A 157 8.45 -40.82 -18.01
CA ASN A 157 7.30 -41.44 -17.35
C ASN A 157 7.29 -41.20 -15.83
N LEU A 158 8.46 -41.27 -15.17
CA LEU A 158 8.56 -40.93 -13.75
C LEU A 158 8.23 -39.45 -13.52
N PHE A 159 8.74 -38.55 -14.36
CA PHE A 159 8.38 -37.13 -14.31
C PHE A 159 6.87 -36.92 -14.52
N GLY A 160 6.29 -37.60 -15.51
CA GLY A 160 4.85 -37.58 -15.77
C GLY A 160 4.04 -38.01 -14.55
N SER A 161 4.47 -39.05 -13.83
CA SER A 161 3.78 -39.51 -12.62
C SER A 161 3.78 -38.50 -11.47
N MET A 162 4.81 -37.65 -11.35
CA MET A 162 4.81 -36.51 -10.41
C MET A 162 3.80 -35.44 -10.81
N LEU A 163 3.51 -35.32 -12.12
CA LEU A 163 2.45 -34.48 -12.67
C LEU A 163 1.08 -35.16 -12.71
N ARG A 164 0.91 -36.26 -11.96
CA ARG A 164 -0.33 -37.08 -11.88
C ARG A 164 -0.72 -37.76 -13.20
N GLN A 165 0.23 -38.00 -14.10
CA GLN A 165 0.02 -38.83 -15.29
C GLN A 165 0.23 -40.32 -14.93
N PRO A 166 -0.40 -41.25 -15.66
CA PRO A 166 -0.19 -42.68 -15.43
C PRO A 166 1.22 -43.14 -15.82
N LEU A 167 1.74 -44.16 -15.12
CA LEU A 167 2.93 -44.90 -15.52
C LEU A 167 2.55 -45.93 -16.60
N ILE A 168 3.28 -45.96 -17.71
CA ILE A 168 2.96 -46.84 -18.85
C ILE A 168 3.79 -48.15 -18.83
N PHE A 169 4.63 -48.35 -17.81
CA PHE A 169 5.46 -49.56 -17.73
C PHE A 169 4.68 -50.79 -17.27
N HIS A 170 5.00 -51.93 -17.89
CA HIS A 170 4.52 -53.24 -17.43
C HIS A 170 5.44 -53.76 -16.31
N VAL A 171 4.86 -54.13 -15.17
CA VAL A 171 5.61 -54.62 -14.01
C VAL A 171 5.13 -56.02 -13.64
N ASP A 172 5.95 -57.02 -13.99
CA ASP A 172 5.63 -58.44 -13.84
C ASP A 172 5.89 -59.00 -12.44
N SER A 173 6.92 -58.50 -11.75
CA SER A 173 7.39 -59.04 -10.46
C SER A 173 6.73 -58.35 -9.24
N PRO A 174 6.36 -59.09 -8.18
CA PRO A 174 5.80 -58.51 -6.95
C PRO A 174 6.75 -57.53 -6.23
N GLU A 175 8.06 -57.76 -6.28
CA GLU A 175 9.06 -56.87 -5.68
C GLU A 175 9.08 -55.50 -6.39
N ASN A 176 8.99 -55.52 -7.72
CA ASN A 176 8.94 -54.33 -8.56
C ASN A 176 7.62 -53.57 -8.41
N ARG A 177 6.52 -54.28 -8.10
CA ARG A 177 5.22 -53.67 -7.79
C ARG A 177 5.25 -52.87 -6.49
N LEU A 178 5.93 -53.38 -5.46
CA LEU A 178 6.10 -52.65 -4.21
C LEU A 178 6.87 -51.34 -4.45
N LEU A 179 8.00 -51.40 -5.16
CA LEU A 179 8.78 -50.23 -5.53
C LEU A 179 7.96 -49.19 -6.32
N THR A 180 7.20 -49.67 -7.32
CA THR A 180 6.30 -48.82 -8.12
C THR A 180 5.22 -48.18 -7.26
N GLY A 181 4.64 -48.92 -6.31
CA GLY A 181 3.67 -48.41 -5.35
C GLY A 181 4.25 -47.33 -4.44
N THR A 182 5.47 -47.53 -3.92
CA THR A 182 6.17 -46.53 -3.10
C THR A 182 6.46 -45.27 -3.89
N TRP A 183 6.90 -45.39 -5.15
CA TRP A 183 7.13 -44.25 -6.03
C TRP A 183 5.84 -43.45 -6.33
N LEU A 184 4.73 -44.15 -6.59
CA LEU A 184 3.43 -43.52 -6.82
C LEU A 184 2.91 -42.80 -5.58
N LEU A 185 3.07 -43.39 -4.39
CA LEU A 185 2.72 -42.74 -3.13
C LEU A 185 3.57 -41.48 -2.92
N PHE A 186 4.88 -41.56 -3.12
CA PHE A 186 5.78 -40.40 -3.05
C PHE A 186 5.34 -39.29 -4.02
N SER A 187 5.11 -39.63 -5.28
CA SER A 187 4.70 -38.69 -6.32
C SER A 187 3.35 -38.01 -5.99
N CYS A 188 2.39 -38.78 -5.48
CA CYS A 188 1.09 -38.28 -5.06
C CYS A 188 1.20 -37.31 -3.87
N ILE A 189 1.98 -37.68 -2.85
CA ILE A 189 2.24 -36.84 -1.67
C ILE A 189 2.93 -35.55 -2.11
N MET A 190 4.02 -35.63 -2.88
CA MET A 190 4.77 -34.46 -3.33
C MET A 190 3.93 -33.51 -4.17
N SER A 191 3.16 -34.02 -5.12
CA SER A 191 2.24 -33.21 -5.94
C SER A 191 1.20 -32.49 -5.08
N SER A 192 0.68 -33.16 -4.05
CA SER A 192 -0.32 -32.59 -3.14
C SER A 192 0.28 -31.55 -2.20
N VAL A 193 1.48 -31.81 -1.64
CA VAL A 193 2.23 -30.86 -0.81
C VAL A 193 2.56 -29.61 -1.62
N PHE A 194 3.09 -29.75 -2.83
CA PHE A 194 3.43 -28.60 -3.67
C PHE A 194 2.20 -27.77 -4.03
N SER A 195 1.10 -28.43 -4.41
CA SER A 195 -0.16 -27.76 -4.73
C SER A 195 -0.73 -27.00 -3.52
N GLY A 196 -0.71 -27.61 -2.33
CA GLY A 196 -1.17 -26.99 -1.09
C GLY A 196 -0.30 -25.82 -0.65
N ALA A 197 1.03 -25.96 -0.73
CA ALA A 197 1.97 -24.91 -0.39
C ALA A 197 1.85 -23.72 -1.34
N LEU A 198 1.73 -23.97 -2.65
CA LEU A 198 1.51 -22.94 -3.65
C LEU A 198 0.20 -22.19 -3.42
N LEU A 199 -0.88 -22.91 -3.11
CA LEU A 199 -2.17 -22.29 -2.78
C LEU A 199 -2.06 -21.38 -1.55
N SER A 200 -1.40 -21.84 -0.50
CA SER A 200 -1.18 -21.05 0.73
C SER A 200 -0.34 -19.79 0.45
N PHE A 201 0.71 -19.90 -0.35
CA PHE A 201 1.55 -18.78 -0.76
C PHE A 201 0.78 -17.74 -1.59
N LEU A 202 -0.03 -18.19 -2.54
CA LEU A 202 -0.84 -17.30 -3.38
C LEU A 202 -1.97 -16.64 -2.58
N ALA A 203 -2.57 -17.36 -1.64
CA ALA A 203 -3.63 -16.84 -0.77
C ALA A 203 -3.13 -15.80 0.24
N THR A 204 -1.85 -15.85 0.63
CA THR A 204 -1.29 -14.92 1.61
C THR A 204 -1.02 -13.57 0.94
N PRO A 205 -1.65 -12.46 1.38
CA PRO A 205 -1.35 -11.14 0.86
C PRO A 205 0.10 -10.76 1.19
N SER A 206 0.73 -10.02 0.29
CA SER A 206 2.10 -9.52 0.45
C SER A 206 2.13 -8.58 1.67
N ASN A 207 2.58 -9.05 2.83
CA ASN A 207 2.79 -8.20 4.00
C ASN A 207 4.07 -7.38 3.77
N VAL A 208 3.95 -6.30 3.02
CA VAL A 208 4.97 -5.27 3.10
C VAL A 208 4.76 -4.55 4.42
N GLU A 209 5.79 -4.50 5.26
CA GLU A 209 5.76 -3.73 6.51
C GLU A 209 5.62 -2.25 6.17
N VAL A 210 4.37 -1.79 6.14
CA VAL A 210 4.02 -0.38 5.97
C VAL A 210 3.73 0.18 7.35
N VAL A 211 4.25 1.38 7.63
CA VAL A 211 3.99 2.13 8.87
C VAL A 211 2.49 2.37 9.01
N LYS A 212 1.90 1.88 10.11
CA LYS A 212 0.44 1.86 10.30
C LYS A 212 -0.07 2.98 11.20
N ASN A 213 0.78 3.48 12.10
CA ASN A 213 0.40 4.47 13.08
C ASN A 213 1.53 5.47 13.33
N PHE A 214 1.19 6.57 14.02
CA PHE A 214 2.14 7.65 14.31
C PHE A 214 3.32 7.20 15.18
N LYS A 215 3.16 6.18 16.03
CA LYS A 215 4.26 5.66 16.84
C LYS A 215 5.29 4.98 15.96
N GLU A 216 4.85 4.07 15.09
CA GLU A 216 5.70 3.42 14.09
C GLU A 216 6.33 4.45 13.14
N LEU A 217 5.60 5.52 12.79
CA LEU A 217 6.14 6.60 11.98
C LEU A 217 7.26 7.35 12.70
N SER A 218 7.06 7.70 13.98
CA SER A 218 8.09 8.34 14.81
C SER A 218 9.34 7.46 14.89
N GLU A 219 9.16 6.18 15.21
CA GLU A 219 10.27 5.22 15.30
C GLU A 219 11.00 5.06 13.95
N ALA A 220 10.27 5.05 12.83
CA ALA A 220 10.86 4.96 11.50
C ALA A 220 11.64 6.22 11.11
N VAL A 221 11.15 7.40 11.49
CA VAL A 221 11.84 8.68 11.27
C VAL A 221 13.07 8.80 12.16
N GLU A 222 12.98 8.42 13.43
CA GLU A 222 14.10 8.42 14.38
C GLU A 222 15.22 7.47 13.96
N LYS A 223 14.86 6.28 13.44
CA LYS A 223 15.82 5.32 12.87
C LYS A 223 16.39 5.76 11.52
N GLY A 224 15.85 6.84 10.93
CA GLY A 224 16.25 7.34 9.60
C GLY A 224 15.81 6.46 8.43
N THR A 225 14.91 5.49 8.65
CA THR A 225 14.40 4.61 7.58
C THR A 225 13.35 5.30 6.71
N GLN A 226 12.63 6.28 7.28
CA GLN A 226 11.64 7.08 6.57
C GLN A 226 11.80 8.57 6.86
N ARG A 227 11.20 9.40 6.01
CA ARG A 227 11.10 10.85 6.20
C ARG A 227 9.63 11.25 6.16
N ALA A 228 9.21 12.00 7.17
CA ALA A 228 7.87 12.58 7.25
C ALA A 228 7.91 14.03 6.78
N TYR A 229 6.89 14.45 6.05
CA TYR A 229 6.72 15.84 5.60
C TYR A 229 5.30 16.29 5.91
N SER A 230 5.12 17.57 6.20
CA SER A 230 3.81 18.19 6.32
C SER A 230 3.82 19.55 5.61
N VAL A 231 2.63 20.05 5.31
CA VAL A 231 2.48 21.36 4.69
C VAL A 231 2.86 22.44 5.71
N LYS A 232 3.72 23.35 5.26
CA LYS A 232 4.20 24.47 6.09
C LYS A 232 3.01 25.34 6.53
N GLY A 233 2.99 25.72 7.81
CA GLY A 233 1.95 26.59 8.35
C GLY A 233 0.64 25.90 8.73
N THR A 234 0.54 24.57 8.56
CA THR A 234 -0.66 23.79 8.91
C THR A 234 -0.64 23.28 10.35
N LEU A 235 0.49 22.73 10.80
CA LEU A 235 0.66 22.14 12.14
C LEU A 235 1.50 23.06 13.04
N SER A 236 1.17 23.09 14.33
CA SER A 236 1.98 23.72 15.38
C SER A 236 3.24 22.90 15.73
N VAL A 237 3.38 21.71 15.17
CA VAL A 237 4.52 20.82 15.46
C VAL A 237 5.75 21.35 14.73
N PRO A 238 6.86 21.65 15.43
CA PRO A 238 8.10 22.08 14.78
C PRO A 238 8.63 20.94 13.91
N ILE A 239 8.71 21.18 12.62
CA ILE A 239 9.37 20.29 11.66
C ILE A 239 10.85 20.70 11.68
N TYR A 240 11.71 19.86 12.23
CA TYR A 240 13.16 20.03 12.20
C TYR A 240 13.77 19.37 10.97
#